data_AF-A0A2S2N5R2-F1
#
_entry.id   AF-A0A2S2N5R2-F1
#
_cell.length_a   1.000
_cell.length_b   1.000
_cell.length_c   1.000
_cell.angle_alpha   90.00
_cell.angle_beta   90.00
_cell.angle_gamma   90.00
#
_symmetry.space_group_name_H-M   'P 1'
#
loop_
_entity.id
_entity.type
_entity.pdbx_description
1 polymer ?
#
loop_
_entity_poly.entity_id
_entity_poly.type
_entity_poly.pdbx_seq_one_letter_code
_entity_poly.pdbx_strand_id
1 'polypeptide(L)'
;MPATLGHDEASSLEVTWTDGRVVSRAVASSETNSVLEIPYPLDVEEPLMPAPLECGQGFSQHENGRCVDTNECTEFPFICPRDKPICINTYGGYRCRSNKRCSRGFEPNEDGTACVAQVAFFGGYPSAGSWPGVPHSALPLVLGLCLCLYAL
;
A
#
# COMPACT_ATOMS: atom_id res chain seq x y z
N MET A 1 20.65 -80.31 8.54
CA MET A 1 20.40 -79.08 7.75
C MET A 1 21.29 -78.00 8.34
N PRO A 2 22.33 -77.49 7.66
CA PRO A 2 23.14 -76.43 8.24
C PRO A 2 22.32 -75.13 8.22
N ALA A 3 22.23 -74.47 9.37
CA ALA A 3 21.64 -73.14 9.47
C ALA A 3 22.60 -72.13 8.83
N THR A 4 22.11 -71.30 7.91
CA THR A 4 22.86 -70.17 7.37
C THR A 4 22.93 -69.08 8.44
N LEU A 5 24.14 -68.73 8.86
CA LEU A 5 24.40 -67.56 9.69
C LEU A 5 24.02 -66.30 8.90
N GLY A 6 23.12 -65.48 9.44
CA GLY A 6 22.73 -64.22 8.81
C GLY A 6 23.93 -63.27 8.66
N HIS A 7 23.92 -62.44 7.62
CA HIS A 7 24.90 -61.38 7.46
C HIS A 7 24.28 -60.07 7.98
N ASP A 8 24.94 -59.43 8.94
CA ASP A 8 24.53 -58.13 9.47
C ASP A 8 25.09 -57.02 8.58
N GLU A 9 24.22 -56.27 7.89
CA GLU A 9 24.60 -55.13 7.05
C GLU A 9 24.00 -53.83 7.64
N ALA A 10 24.85 -52.84 7.90
CA ALA A 10 24.41 -51.54 8.36
C ALA A 10 23.78 -50.75 7.20
N SER A 11 22.54 -50.28 7.38
CA SER A 11 21.79 -49.55 6.34
C SER A 11 21.71 -48.04 6.59
N SER A 12 21.90 -47.59 7.83
CA SER A 12 21.75 -46.18 8.22
C SER A 12 22.69 -45.80 9.36
N LEU A 13 23.16 -44.55 9.33
CA LEU A 13 23.79 -43.91 10.48
C LEU A 13 23.00 -42.69 10.92
N GLU A 14 23.02 -42.47 12.23
CA GLU A 14 22.46 -41.31 12.90
C GLU A 14 23.54 -40.72 13.80
N VAL A 15 23.76 -39.42 13.69
CA VAL A 15 24.71 -38.68 14.53
C VAL A 15 23.95 -37.60 15.26
N THR A 16 24.04 -37.63 16.59
CA THR A 16 23.51 -36.60 17.47
C THR A 16 24.67 -35.82 18.08
N TRP A 17 24.64 -34.49 17.96
CA TRP A 17 25.61 -33.61 18.61
C TRP A 17 25.13 -33.17 19.99
N THR A 18 26.04 -32.69 20.83
CA THR A 18 25.76 -32.24 22.21
C THR A 18 24.78 -31.07 22.30
N ASP A 19 24.61 -30.34 21.20
CA ASP A 19 23.67 -29.22 21.04
C ASP A 19 22.24 -29.70 20.68
N GLY A 20 22.03 -31.01 20.54
CA GLY A 20 20.72 -31.60 20.21
C GLY A 20 20.41 -31.69 18.72
N ARG A 21 21.32 -31.25 17.85
CA ARG A 21 21.22 -31.45 16.39
C ARG A 21 21.42 -32.92 16.02
N VAL A 22 20.70 -33.38 15.00
CA VAL A 22 20.73 -34.77 14.52
C VAL A 22 20.86 -34.80 12.99
N VAL A 23 21.71 -35.69 12.47
CA VAL A 23 21.84 -35.98 11.04
C VAL A 23 21.71 -37.48 10.82
N SER A 24 20.85 -37.88 9.89
CA SER A 24 20.69 -39.26 9.45
C SER A 24 21.06 -39.43 7.97
N ARG A 25 21.86 -40.44 7.62
CA ARG A 25 22.11 -40.81 6.23
C ARG A 25 22.13 -42.33 6.02
N ALA A 26 21.85 -42.77 4.80
CA ALA A 26 22.03 -44.16 4.40
C ALA A 26 23.52 -44.53 4.35
N VAL A 27 23.85 -45.76 4.75
CA VAL A 27 25.17 -46.38 4.63
C VAL A 27 25.14 -47.30 3.40
N ALA A 28 26.06 -47.09 2.46
CA ALA A 28 26.28 -48.08 1.41
C ALA A 28 27.12 -49.24 1.96
N SER A 29 26.92 -50.46 1.45
CA SER A 29 27.69 -51.65 1.86
C SER A 29 29.21 -51.45 1.76
N SER A 30 29.68 -50.66 0.79
CA SER A 30 31.10 -50.29 0.62
C SER A 30 31.66 -49.33 1.67
N GLU A 31 30.80 -48.68 2.46
CA GLU A 31 31.19 -47.79 3.55
C GLU A 31 31.28 -48.53 4.89
N THR A 32 30.77 -49.76 4.97
CA THR A 32 30.92 -50.60 6.16
C THR A 32 32.40 -50.89 6.40
N ASN A 33 32.89 -50.60 7.60
CA ASN A 33 34.32 -50.61 7.96
C ASN A 33 35.17 -49.49 7.33
N SER A 34 34.55 -48.37 6.93
CA SER A 34 35.23 -47.14 6.53
C SER A 34 35.11 -46.05 7.59
N VAL A 35 36.07 -45.12 7.61
CA VAL A 35 36.01 -43.90 8.43
C VAL A 35 35.32 -42.81 7.60
N LEU A 36 34.21 -42.26 8.11
CA LEU A 36 33.53 -41.14 7.49
C LEU A 36 33.69 -39.86 8.33
N GLU A 37 34.07 -38.77 7.68
CA GLU A 37 34.01 -37.44 8.28
C GLU A 37 32.58 -36.90 8.17
N ILE A 38 31.91 -36.77 9.31
CA ILE A 38 30.57 -36.18 9.40
C ILE A 38 30.75 -34.75 9.89
N PRO A 39 30.65 -33.75 8.99
CA PRO A 39 30.81 -32.36 9.39
C PRO A 39 29.72 -31.99 10.38
N TYR A 40 30.05 -31.11 11.32
CA TYR A 40 29.03 -30.46 12.12
C TYR A 40 28.07 -29.73 11.18
N PRO A 41 26.75 -29.88 11.34
CA PRO A 41 25.79 -29.07 10.61
C PRO A 41 25.97 -27.63 11.06
N LEU A 42 26.88 -26.92 10.38
CA LEU A 42 26.88 -25.48 10.41
C LEU A 42 25.53 -25.08 9.86
N ASP A 43 24.87 -24.20 10.59
CA ASP A 43 23.80 -23.41 10.04
C ASP A 43 24.44 -22.76 8.83
N VAL A 44 24.25 -23.34 7.64
CA VAL A 44 24.45 -22.57 6.43
C VAL A 44 23.43 -21.48 6.65
N GLU A 45 23.90 -20.33 7.08
CA GLU A 45 23.30 -19.06 6.74
C GLU A 45 23.23 -19.11 5.22
N GLU A 46 22.25 -19.87 4.72
CA GLU A 46 21.83 -19.92 3.34
C GLU A 46 21.69 -18.45 3.02
N PRO A 47 22.61 -17.92 2.20
CA PRO A 47 22.95 -16.50 2.19
C PRO A 47 21.63 -15.81 2.11
N LEU A 48 21.27 -15.14 3.22
CA LEU A 48 19.94 -14.63 3.50
C LEU A 48 19.43 -14.09 2.18
N MET A 49 18.66 -14.88 1.41
CA MET A 49 17.94 -14.29 0.31
C MET A 49 16.86 -13.62 1.12
N PRO A 50 16.99 -12.30 1.40
CA PRO A 50 15.96 -11.66 2.19
C PRO A 50 14.69 -12.01 1.44
N ALA A 51 13.76 -12.67 2.15
CA ALA A 51 12.50 -13.10 1.57
C ALA A 51 12.02 -11.95 0.68
N PRO A 52 11.71 -12.20 -0.61
CA PRO A 52 11.43 -11.12 -1.54
C PRO A 52 10.46 -10.19 -0.86
N LEU A 53 10.92 -8.97 -0.58
CA LEU A 53 10.22 -8.04 0.29
C LEU A 53 8.87 -7.79 -0.37
N GLU A 54 7.83 -8.43 0.13
CA GLU A 54 6.48 -8.29 -0.40
C GLU A 54 6.00 -6.90 0.00
N CYS A 55 6.22 -5.96 -0.91
CA CYS A 55 5.67 -4.62 -0.77
C CYS A 55 4.15 -4.72 -0.84
N GLY A 56 3.47 -4.02 0.08
CA GLY A 56 2.01 -3.96 0.11
C GLY A 56 1.46 -3.39 -1.21
N GLN A 57 0.16 -3.59 -1.44
CA GLN A 57 -0.51 -3.07 -2.63
C GLN A 57 -0.28 -1.56 -2.80
N GLY A 58 0.09 -1.13 -4.02
CA GLY A 58 0.45 0.27 -4.32
C GLY A 58 1.94 0.60 -4.11
N PHE A 59 2.76 -0.35 -3.66
CA PHE A 59 4.19 -0.16 -3.46
C PHE A 59 5.02 -1.13 -4.30
N SER A 60 6.11 -0.63 -4.87
CA SER A 60 7.08 -1.43 -5.62
C SER A 60 8.43 -1.47 -4.90
N GLN A 61 9.13 -2.59 -5.06
CA GLN A 61 10.44 -2.79 -4.46
C GLN A 61 11.50 -2.04 -5.28
N HIS A 62 12.16 -1.08 -4.64
CA HIS A 62 13.30 -0.38 -5.21
C HIS A 62 14.59 -1.17 -4.98
N GLU A 63 15.63 -0.96 -5.80
CA GLU A 63 16.89 -1.74 -5.80
C GLU A 63 17.62 -1.79 -4.44
N ASN A 64 17.31 -0.88 -3.53
CA ASN A 64 17.86 -0.82 -2.17
C ASN A 64 17.08 -1.65 -1.15
N GLY A 65 16.12 -2.46 -1.61
CA GLY A 65 15.25 -3.23 -0.74
C GLY A 65 14.28 -2.36 0.07
N ARG A 66 13.85 -1.22 -0.48
CA ARG A 66 12.81 -0.36 0.12
C ARG A 66 11.55 -0.39 -0.73
N CYS A 67 10.40 -0.44 -0.07
CA CYS A 67 9.11 -0.23 -0.73
C CYS A 67 8.89 1.25 -0.99
N VAL A 68 8.72 1.59 -2.26
CA VAL A 68 8.45 2.94 -2.75
C VAL A 68 7.05 2.97 -3.34
N ASP A 69 6.34 4.07 -3.10
CA ASP A 69 5.01 4.31 -3.67
C ASP A 69 5.08 4.25 -5.20
N THR A 70 4.20 3.45 -5.80
CA THR A 70 4.15 3.31 -7.25
C THR A 70 3.28 4.40 -7.82
N ASN A 71 3.81 5.18 -8.75
CA ASN A 71 3.02 6.24 -9.37
C ASN A 71 2.16 5.68 -10.52
N GLU A 72 0.96 5.21 -10.20
CA GLU A 72 0.11 4.58 -11.22
C GLU A 72 -0.37 5.58 -12.28
N CYS A 73 -0.40 6.88 -11.97
CA CYS A 73 -0.71 7.92 -12.95
C CYS A 73 0.35 8.06 -14.04
N THR A 74 1.61 7.71 -13.75
CA THR A 74 2.72 7.77 -14.70
C THR A 74 2.91 6.44 -15.42
N GLU A 75 2.78 5.31 -14.70
CA GLU A 75 2.83 3.99 -15.32
C GLU A 75 1.62 3.70 -16.21
N PHE A 76 0.42 4.06 -15.75
CA PHE A 76 -0.84 3.70 -16.37
C PHE A 76 -1.68 4.96 -16.67
N PRO A 77 -1.42 5.67 -17.79
CA PRO A 77 -2.13 6.90 -18.13
C PRO A 77 -3.64 6.72 -18.36
N PHE A 78 -4.11 5.48 -18.53
CA PHE A 78 -5.52 5.13 -18.76
C PHE A 78 -6.16 4.39 -17.58
N ILE A 79 -5.56 4.47 -16.38
CA ILE A 79 -6.07 3.77 -15.19
C ILE A 79 -7.41 4.33 -14.68
N CYS A 80 -7.69 5.60 -14.98
CA CYS A 80 -8.92 6.26 -14.57
C CYS A 80 -10.04 6.08 -15.61
N PRO A 81 -11.31 5.91 -15.16
CA PRO A 81 -12.46 5.82 -16.06
C PRO A 81 -12.68 7.14 -16.80
N ARG A 82 -13.35 7.06 -17.96
CA ARG A 82 -13.60 8.25 -18.81
C ARG A 82 -14.42 9.35 -18.13
N ASP A 83 -15.23 9.00 -17.14
CA ASP A 83 -16.01 9.95 -16.34
C ASP A 83 -15.11 10.81 -15.40
N LYS A 84 -13.98 10.25 -14.96
CA LYS A 84 -13.02 10.89 -14.05
C LYS A 84 -11.60 10.89 -14.64
N PRO A 85 -11.34 11.67 -15.71
CA PRO A 85 -10.10 11.56 -16.48
C PRO A 85 -8.84 12.09 -15.77
N ILE A 86 -8.96 12.77 -14.62
CA ILE A 86 -7.83 13.35 -13.91
C ILE A 86 -7.30 12.36 -12.88
N CYS A 87 -6.11 11.79 -13.13
CA CYS A 87 -5.40 10.94 -12.17
C CYS A 87 -4.60 11.78 -11.17
N ILE A 88 -4.67 11.42 -9.89
CA ILE A 88 -3.92 12.05 -8.81
C ILE A 88 -3.21 10.94 -8.02
N ASN A 89 -1.88 10.95 -8.03
CA ASN A 89 -1.08 10.02 -7.25
C ASN A 89 -1.20 10.32 -5.75
N THR A 90 -1.34 9.29 -4.94
CA THR A 90 -1.37 9.37 -3.48
C THR A 90 -0.42 8.35 -2.87
N TYR A 91 -0.06 8.51 -1.60
CA TYR A 91 0.78 7.51 -0.96
C TYR A 91 -0.02 6.24 -0.69
N GLY A 92 0.42 5.12 -1.28
CA GLY A 92 -0.25 3.82 -1.25
C GLY A 92 -1.31 3.60 -2.33
N GLY A 93 -1.37 4.46 -3.35
CA GLY A 93 -2.26 4.25 -4.50
C GLY A 93 -2.63 5.52 -5.25
N TYR A 94 -3.72 5.50 -6.02
CA TYR A 94 -4.18 6.63 -6.82
C TYR A 94 -5.65 6.94 -6.60
N ARG A 95 -6.04 8.19 -6.90
CA ARG A 95 -7.45 8.61 -6.98
C ARG A 95 -7.75 9.26 -8.31
N CYS A 96 -8.97 9.05 -8.81
CA CYS A 96 -9.46 9.63 -10.05
C CYS A 96 -10.49 10.71 -9.76
N ARG A 97 -10.36 11.85 -10.44
CA ARG A 97 -11.23 13.02 -10.27
C ARG A 97 -11.84 13.47 -11.60
N SER A 98 -13.06 13.97 -11.56
CA SER A 98 -13.71 14.59 -12.72
C SER A 98 -13.14 15.98 -13.02
N ASN A 99 -13.00 16.32 -14.30
CA ASN A 99 -12.54 17.64 -14.74
C ASN A 99 -13.70 18.64 -14.76
N LYS A 100 -14.18 19.04 -13.57
CA LYS A 100 -15.21 20.09 -13.45
C LYS A 100 -14.56 21.46 -13.39
N ARG A 101 -14.91 22.32 -14.35
CA ARG A 101 -14.52 23.73 -14.34
C ARG A 101 -15.46 24.52 -13.44
N CYS A 102 -14.91 25.13 -12.39
CA CYS A 102 -15.66 26.00 -11.49
C CYS A 102 -15.55 27.47 -11.93
N SER A 103 -16.59 28.26 -11.59
CA SER A 103 -16.60 29.71 -11.79
C SER A 103 -15.57 30.40 -10.89
N ARG A 104 -15.20 31.65 -11.24
CA ARG A 104 -14.20 32.43 -10.48
C ARG A 104 -14.58 32.52 -8.99
N GLY A 105 -13.66 32.12 -8.11
CA GLY A 105 -13.88 32.10 -6.66
C GLY A 105 -14.37 30.76 -6.08
N PHE A 106 -14.52 29.73 -6.92
CA PHE A 106 -14.85 28.37 -6.49
C PHE A 106 -13.80 27.37 -6.95
N GLU A 107 -13.52 26.40 -6.10
CA GLU A 107 -12.54 25.33 -6.30
C GLU A 107 -13.27 23.99 -6.45
N PRO A 108 -12.81 23.07 -7.32
CA PRO A 108 -13.38 21.74 -7.38
C PRO A 108 -13.04 20.96 -6.10
N ASN A 109 -14.02 20.23 -5.58
CA ASN A 109 -13.86 19.34 -4.42
C ASN A 109 -12.79 18.26 -4.66
N GLU A 110 -12.42 17.53 -3.60
CA GLU A 110 -11.49 16.37 -3.67
C GLU A 110 -11.90 15.34 -4.73
N ASP A 111 -13.20 15.13 -4.94
CA ASP A 111 -13.77 14.20 -5.93
C ASP A 111 -14.08 14.88 -7.28
N GLY A 112 -13.98 16.21 -7.34
CA GLY A 112 -14.17 17.03 -8.55
C GLY A 112 -15.59 17.11 -9.07
N THR A 113 -16.58 16.58 -8.35
CA THR A 113 -18.00 16.61 -8.76
C THR A 113 -18.71 17.91 -8.37
N ALA A 114 -18.22 18.59 -7.33
CA ALA A 114 -18.81 19.81 -6.79
C ALA A 114 -17.80 20.96 -6.78
N CYS A 115 -18.31 22.19 -6.84
CA CYS A 115 -17.53 23.42 -6.70
C CYS A 115 -17.77 23.96 -5.30
N VAL A 116 -16.73 24.08 -4.50
CA VAL A 116 -16.76 24.60 -3.13
C VAL A 116 -16.10 25.97 -3.09
N ALA A 117 -16.65 26.89 -2.31
CA ALA A 117 -15.98 28.16 -2.04
C ALA A 117 -14.97 27.95 -0.91
N GLN A 118 -13.81 28.59 -1.01
CA GLN A 118 -12.80 28.58 0.03
C GLN A 118 -13.28 29.47 1.18
N VAL A 119 -14.07 28.89 2.08
CA VAL A 119 -14.45 29.55 3.33
C VAL A 119 -13.24 29.52 4.25
N ALA A 120 -12.53 30.65 4.35
CA ALA A 120 -11.49 30.81 5.34
C ALA A 120 -12.13 30.73 6.73
N PHE A 121 -12.04 29.58 7.39
CA PHE A 121 -12.53 29.39 8.76
C PHE A 121 -11.51 30.01 9.73
N PHE A 122 -11.40 31.32 9.73
CA PHE A 122 -10.87 32.04 10.88
C PHE A 122 -11.94 31.95 11.96
N GLY A 123 -11.65 31.22 13.05
CA GLY A 123 -12.57 31.03 14.17
C GLY A 123 -13.31 32.32 14.52
N GLY A 124 -14.60 32.35 14.18
CA GLY A 124 -15.42 33.54 14.23
C GLY A 124 -16.71 33.26 13.46
N TYR A 125 -17.81 33.22 14.20
CA TYR A 125 -19.21 33.05 13.79
C TYR A 125 -19.54 33.73 12.45
N PRO A 126 -20.53 33.23 11.68
CA PRO A 126 -20.90 33.81 10.40
C PRO A 126 -21.49 35.20 10.63
N SER A 127 -20.64 36.22 10.55
CA SER A 127 -21.11 37.58 10.33
C SER A 127 -21.53 37.64 8.87
N ALA A 128 -22.82 37.88 8.67
CA ALA A 128 -23.45 38.06 7.37
C ALA A 128 -22.67 39.10 6.55
N GLY A 129 -21.77 38.60 5.69
CA GLY A 129 -21.00 39.40 4.74
C GLY A 129 -21.88 39.78 3.57
N SER A 130 -22.36 41.02 3.60
CA SER A 130 -23.04 41.74 2.53
C SER A 130 -22.32 41.62 1.18
N TRP A 131 -23.09 41.28 0.15
CA TRP A 131 -22.65 41.26 -1.26
C TRP A 131 -22.35 42.70 -1.71
N PRO A 132 -21.30 42.94 -2.52
CA PRO A 132 -20.98 44.27 -2.98
C PRO A 132 -21.94 44.70 -4.10
N GLY A 133 -22.75 45.72 -3.81
CA GLY A 133 -23.16 46.72 -4.80
C GLY A 133 -24.50 46.50 -5.51
N VAL A 134 -25.62 46.66 -4.78
CA VAL A 134 -26.83 47.25 -5.36
C VAL A 134 -26.69 48.78 -5.20
N PRO A 135 -26.89 49.61 -6.24
CA PRO A 135 -26.76 51.05 -6.11
C PRO A 135 -27.92 51.60 -5.27
N HIS A 136 -27.63 51.94 -4.00
CA HIS A 136 -28.57 52.61 -3.12
C HIS A 136 -28.66 54.09 -3.50
N SER A 137 -29.73 54.47 -4.20
CA SER A 137 -30.33 55.80 -4.05
C SER A 137 -31.71 55.63 -3.41
N ALA A 138 -31.75 55.45 -2.09
CA ALA A 138 -32.97 55.60 -1.31
C ALA A 138 -32.63 55.84 0.16
N LEU A 139 -32.98 57.04 0.66
CA LEU A 139 -32.93 57.42 2.07
C LEU A 139 -33.94 56.60 2.90
N PRO A 140 -33.66 56.32 4.18
CA PRO A 140 -34.48 55.43 4.99
C PRO A 140 -35.63 56.23 5.61
N LEU A 141 -36.87 55.87 5.33
CA LEU A 141 -37.99 56.17 6.22
C LEU A 141 -38.95 54.97 6.30
N VAL A 142 -38.76 54.23 7.39
CA VAL A 142 -39.79 53.70 8.30
C VAL A 142 -41.16 53.39 7.67
N LEU A 143 -41.43 52.11 7.40
CA LEU A 143 -42.62 51.37 7.85
C LEU A 143 -42.59 49.96 7.25
N GLY A 144 -42.81 48.97 8.10
CA GLY A 144 -42.74 47.56 7.74
C GLY A 144 -43.78 47.16 6.70
N LEU A 145 -43.34 46.32 5.76
CA LEU A 145 -44.11 45.26 5.10
C LEU A 145 -43.13 44.48 4.21
N CYS A 146 -42.82 43.25 4.61
CA CYS A 146 -42.05 42.32 3.81
C CYS A 146 -43.00 41.71 2.77
N LEU A 147 -42.83 42.07 1.49
CA LEU A 147 -43.45 41.36 0.39
C LEU A 147 -42.37 40.66 -0.42
N CYS A 148 -42.26 39.36 -0.20
CA CYS A 148 -41.52 38.45 -1.07
C CYS A 148 -42.28 38.29 -2.39
N LEU A 149 -41.84 38.99 -3.44
CA LEU A 149 -42.22 38.67 -4.81
C LEU A 149 -41.17 37.73 -5.39
N TYR A 150 -41.52 36.45 -5.48
CA TYR A 150 -40.81 35.47 -6.30
C TYR A 150 -41.02 35.86 -7.77
N ALA A 151 -39.94 36.08 -8.51
CA ALA A 151 -39.98 36.26 -9.96
C ALA A 151 -39.43 35.00 -10.64
N LEU A 152 -40.19 34.52 -11.64
CA LEU A 152 -39.91 33.40 -12.54
C LEU A 152 -38.56 33.52 -13.26
#